data_AF-A0A3A9ZCA3-F1
#
_entry.id   AF-A0A3A9ZCA3-F1
#
_cell.length_a   1.000
_cell.length_b   1.000
_cell.length_c   1.000
_cell.angle_alpha   90.00
_cell.angle_beta   90.00
_cell.angle_gamma   90.00
#
_symmetry.space_group_name_H-M   'P 1'
#
loop_
_entity.id
_entity.type
_entity.pdbx_description
1 polymer ?
#
loop_
_entity_poly.entity_id
_entity_poly.type
_entity_poly.pdbx_seq_one_letter_code
_entity_poly.pdbx_strand_id
1 'polypeptide(L)'
;MLDTDYPFDTDNRAYQRFLTLAGEHFEIVGWNNATGRPAMLTLIDISSRDAFSLALLDTAEDRQPHALLAATTDATLSLHGPLAGSATACDYAPHLAMHNADIAATTPAALHHPDTTTIDTSEWLTIPPDIAAAAHTQTPDTTSVGLVLLDRDRAQIVIVGPFPSPDDAQAWQPDTDGWPPVDRLTVALHPPTPKGD
;
A
#
# COMPACT_ATOMS: atom_id res chain seq x y z
N MET A 1 10.34 5.30 10.05
CA MET A 1 9.98 6.70 10.38
C MET A 1 9.25 7.28 9.19
N LEU A 2 7.92 7.39 9.25
CA LEU A 2 7.14 8.10 8.24
C LEU A 2 7.68 9.53 8.19
N ASP A 3 8.11 9.98 7.01
CA ASP A 3 8.45 11.37 6.77
C ASP A 3 7.16 12.20 6.81
N THR A 4 6.69 12.49 8.03
CA THR A 4 5.55 13.35 8.34
C THR A 4 5.93 14.83 8.32
N ASP A 5 7.18 15.16 7.95
CA ASP A 5 7.72 16.51 8.12
C ASP A 5 7.16 17.50 7.09
N TYR A 6 6.49 17.00 6.03
CA TYR A 6 5.96 17.84 4.95
C TYR A 6 4.56 17.41 4.48
N PRO A 7 3.52 17.53 5.32
CA PRO A 7 2.15 17.34 4.86
C PRO A 7 1.82 18.35 3.76
N PHE A 8 0.98 17.98 2.79
CA PHE A 8 0.43 18.95 1.85
C PHE A 8 -0.39 19.98 2.65
N ASP A 9 0.17 21.17 2.77
CA ASP A 9 -0.38 22.26 3.57
C ASP A 9 -0.97 23.31 2.62
N THR A 10 -2.30 23.45 2.63
CA THR A 10 -2.97 24.48 1.84
C THR A 10 -2.63 25.89 2.31
N ASP A 11 -2.15 26.06 3.54
CA ASP A 11 -1.68 27.36 4.04
C ASP A 11 -0.20 27.61 3.67
N ASN A 12 0.45 26.67 2.99
CA ASN A 12 1.83 26.81 2.55
C ASN A 12 1.99 28.05 1.65
N ARG A 13 2.98 28.87 1.99
CA ARG A 13 3.25 30.13 1.27
C ARG A 13 3.49 29.96 -0.23
N ALA A 14 4.12 28.88 -0.67
CA ALA A 14 4.36 28.62 -2.10
C ALA A 14 3.05 28.26 -2.81
N TYR A 15 2.22 27.41 -2.20
CA TYR A 15 0.90 27.05 -2.73
C TYR A 15 -0.03 28.27 -2.80
N GLN A 16 -0.10 29.09 -1.75
CA GLN A 16 -0.88 30.33 -1.73
C GLN A 16 -0.41 31.35 -2.78
N ARG A 17 0.91 31.49 -2.96
CA ARG A 17 1.47 32.32 -4.04
C ARG A 17 1.12 31.79 -5.42
N PHE A 18 1.19 30.48 -5.62
CA PHE A 18 0.77 29.85 -6.86
C PHE A 18 -0.72 30.16 -7.15
N LEU A 19 -1.62 29.94 -6.19
CA LEU A 19 -3.04 30.23 -6.36
C LEU A 19 -3.31 31.71 -6.67
N THR A 20 -2.58 32.61 -6.01
CA THR A 20 -2.71 34.06 -6.26
C THR A 20 -2.27 34.40 -7.68
N LEU A 21 -1.08 33.96 -8.10
CA LEU A 21 -0.56 34.22 -9.45
C LEU A 21 -1.40 33.56 -10.54
N ALA A 22 -1.86 32.33 -10.31
CA ALA A 22 -2.76 31.65 -11.24
C ALA A 22 -4.11 32.39 -11.34
N GLY A 23 -4.64 32.90 -10.22
CA GLY A 23 -5.92 33.62 -10.17
C GLY A 23 -5.90 34.96 -10.90
N GLU A 24 -4.72 35.52 -11.21
CA GLU A 24 -4.58 36.72 -12.05
C GLU A 24 -4.90 36.44 -13.52
N HIS A 25 -4.76 35.20 -13.98
CA HIS A 25 -4.90 34.80 -15.39
C HIS A 25 -6.00 33.77 -15.63
N PHE A 26 -6.34 32.97 -14.62
CA PHE A 26 -7.23 31.83 -14.71
C PHE A 26 -8.37 31.92 -13.69
N GLU A 27 -9.55 31.46 -14.09
CA GLU A 27 -10.57 31.01 -13.14
C GLU A 27 -10.13 29.65 -12.59
N ILE A 28 -10.03 29.53 -11.26
CA ILE A 28 -9.54 28.32 -10.59
C ILE A 28 -10.72 27.56 -9.99
N VAL A 29 -10.90 26.30 -10.41
CA VAL A 29 -11.85 25.36 -9.81
C VAL A 29 -11.09 24.30 -9.03
N GLY A 30 -11.31 24.24 -7.72
CA GLY A 30 -10.74 23.22 -6.85
C GLY A 30 -11.64 21.99 -6.74
N TRP A 31 -11.06 20.81 -6.94
CA TRP A 31 -11.71 19.52 -6.72
C TRP A 31 -11.13 18.91 -5.45
N ASN A 32 -11.99 18.65 -4.47
CA ASN A 32 -11.58 18.07 -3.21
C ASN A 32 -11.83 16.55 -3.20
N ASN A 33 -10.95 15.80 -2.54
CA ASN A 33 -11.14 14.38 -2.26
C ASN A 33 -12.19 14.16 -1.15
N ALA A 34 -12.40 12.90 -0.77
CA ALA A 34 -13.34 12.51 0.29
C ALA A 34 -12.99 13.08 1.68
N THR A 35 -11.74 13.44 1.94
CA THR A 35 -11.29 14.05 3.20
C THR A 35 -11.43 15.58 3.20
N GLY A 36 -11.92 16.16 2.09
CA GLY A 36 -12.10 17.60 1.91
C GLY A 36 -10.82 18.34 1.49
N ARG A 37 -9.74 17.62 1.19
CA ARG A 37 -8.46 18.19 0.74
C ARG A 37 -8.44 18.37 -0.78
N PRO A 38 -7.77 19.41 -1.32
CA PRO A 38 -7.63 19.60 -2.76
C PRO A 38 -6.86 18.46 -3.42
N ALA A 39 -7.48 17.78 -4.39
CA ALA A 39 -6.88 16.68 -5.16
C ALA A 39 -6.60 17.06 -6.63
N MET A 40 -7.31 18.06 -7.16
CA MET A 40 -7.09 18.56 -8.51
C MET A 40 -7.49 20.04 -8.59
N LEU A 41 -6.77 20.80 -9.41
CA LEU A 41 -7.13 22.16 -9.79
C LEU A 41 -7.39 22.21 -11.28
N THR A 42 -8.54 22.71 -11.70
CA THR A 42 -8.80 23.05 -13.10
C THR A 42 -8.60 24.56 -13.26
N LEU A 43 -7.69 24.93 -14.17
CA LEU A 43 -7.40 26.31 -14.53
C LEU A 43 -8.06 26.61 -15.86
N ILE A 44 -8.94 27.61 -15.89
CA ILE A 44 -9.68 28.03 -17.08
C ILE A 44 -9.17 29.41 -17.49
N ASP A 45 -8.58 29.53 -18.67
CA ASP A 45 -8.06 30.80 -19.17
C ASP A 45 -9.20 31.80 -19.33
N ILE A 46 -9.08 32.96 -18.71
CA ILE A 46 -10.16 33.97 -18.70
C ILE A 46 -10.43 34.49 -20.11
N SER A 47 -9.39 34.57 -20.95
CA SER A 47 -9.46 35.17 -22.28
C SER A 47 -9.96 34.18 -23.34
N SER A 48 -9.39 32.98 -23.39
CA SER A 48 -9.68 31.98 -24.42
C SER A 48 -10.75 30.99 -24.01
N ARG A 49 -11.00 30.82 -22.70
CA ARG A 49 -11.85 29.78 -22.10
C ARG A 49 -11.30 28.36 -22.26
N ASP A 50 -10.05 28.20 -22.64
CA ASP A 50 -9.38 26.90 -22.63
C ASP A 50 -9.12 26.45 -21.20
N ALA A 51 -9.21 25.15 -20.96
CA ALA A 51 -9.02 24.58 -19.62
C ALA A 51 -7.91 23.52 -19.63
N PHE A 52 -7.11 23.51 -18.57
CA PHE A 52 -6.23 22.40 -18.25
C PHE A 52 -6.33 22.08 -16.76
N SER A 53 -6.02 20.84 -16.40
CA SER A 53 -6.10 20.38 -15.01
C SER A 53 -4.74 19.97 -14.48
N LEU A 54 -4.50 20.30 -13.23
CA LEU A 54 -3.31 19.96 -12.46
C LEU A 54 -3.73 19.00 -11.35
N ALA A 55 -3.23 17.77 -11.38
CA ALA A 55 -3.39 16.85 -10.26
C ALA A 55 -2.51 17.33 -9.09
N LEU A 56 -3.13 17.54 -7.93
CA LEU A 56 -2.41 17.80 -6.69
C LEU A 56 -2.15 16.45 -6.03
N LEU A 57 -0.94 15.93 -6.25
CA LEU A 57 -0.50 14.73 -5.59
C LEU A 57 -0.21 15.07 -4.13
N ASP A 58 -1.15 14.78 -3.23
CA ASP A 58 -0.84 14.68 -1.81
C ASP A 58 0.14 13.52 -1.66
N THR A 59 1.41 13.85 -1.43
CA THR A 59 2.47 12.88 -1.23
C THR A 59 2.24 11.97 -0.02
N ALA A 60 1.25 12.25 0.83
CA ALA A 60 0.88 11.41 1.96
C ALA A 60 -0.26 10.41 1.67
N GLU A 61 -1.18 10.70 0.74
CA GLU A 61 -2.45 9.93 0.66
C GLU A 61 -2.34 8.55 0.00
N ASP A 62 -1.21 8.20 -0.64
CA ASP A 62 -0.99 6.86 -1.19
C ASP A 62 0.48 6.38 -1.11
N ARG A 63 1.19 6.76 -0.03
CA ARG A 63 2.57 6.26 0.22
C ARG A 63 2.67 5.26 1.35
N GLN A 64 1.56 4.87 1.98
CA GLN A 64 1.63 3.76 2.92
C GLN A 64 2.22 2.56 2.18
N PRO A 65 3.33 1.99 2.68
CA PRO A 65 4.00 0.91 1.97
C PRO A 65 2.99 -0.23 1.86
N HIS A 66 2.76 -0.68 0.62
CA HIS A 66 1.95 -1.86 0.35
C HIS A 66 2.83 -2.96 -0.22
N ALA A 67 2.40 -4.19 -0.07
CA ALA A 67 2.85 -5.29 -0.89
C ALA A 67 1.66 -5.81 -1.69
N LEU A 68 1.93 -6.39 -2.84
CA LEU A 68 0.98 -7.28 -3.46
C LEU A 68 1.15 -8.67 -2.84
N LEU A 69 0.16 -9.10 -2.07
CA LEU A 69 0.09 -10.49 -1.64
C LEU A 69 -0.41 -11.34 -2.80
N ALA A 70 0.33 -12.40 -3.08
CA ALA A 70 -0.05 -13.38 -4.09
C ALA A 70 -0.18 -14.77 -3.46
N ALA A 71 -1.24 -15.47 -3.86
CA ALA A 71 -1.45 -16.88 -3.58
C ALA A 71 -1.34 -17.67 -4.88
N THR A 72 -0.55 -18.72 -4.88
CA THR A 72 -0.43 -19.67 -5.99
C THR A 72 -1.56 -20.69 -5.99
N THR A 73 -1.67 -21.50 -7.04
CA THR A 73 -2.66 -22.58 -7.16
C THR A 73 -2.54 -23.67 -6.09
N ASP A 74 -1.37 -23.81 -5.47
CA ASP A 74 -1.14 -24.70 -4.33
C ASP A 74 -1.30 -24.00 -2.96
N ALA A 75 -1.78 -22.75 -2.96
CA ALA A 75 -1.94 -21.90 -1.78
C ALA A 75 -0.63 -21.48 -1.07
N THR A 76 0.50 -21.54 -1.76
CA THR A 76 1.73 -20.87 -1.31
C THR A 76 1.54 -19.34 -1.36
N LEU A 77 1.89 -18.66 -0.26
CA LEU A 77 1.88 -17.20 -0.19
C LEU A 77 3.25 -16.60 -0.55
N SER A 78 3.24 -15.51 -1.31
CA SER A 78 4.41 -14.66 -1.58
C SER A 78 4.06 -13.18 -1.56
N LEU A 79 5.02 -12.31 -1.26
CA LEU A 79 4.83 -10.86 -1.26
C LEU A 79 5.68 -10.20 -2.34
N HIS A 80 5.13 -9.19 -2.98
CA HIS A 80 5.83 -8.39 -3.99
C HIS A 80 5.76 -6.91 -3.62
N GLY A 81 6.91 -6.30 -3.32
CA GLY A 81 7.01 -4.93 -2.83
C GLY A 81 8.33 -4.64 -2.11
N PRO A 82 8.39 -3.56 -1.31
CA PRO A 82 7.32 -2.60 -1.05
C PRO A 82 6.97 -1.74 -2.27
N LEU A 83 5.69 -1.36 -2.36
CA LEU A 83 5.09 -0.50 -3.39
C LEU A 83 4.50 0.75 -2.74
N ALA A 84 4.50 1.85 -3.48
CA ALA A 84 3.97 3.13 -3.02
C ALA A 84 2.44 3.13 -3.15
N GLY A 85 1.76 2.54 -2.17
CA GLY A 85 0.31 2.58 -2.09
C GLY A 85 -0.43 1.41 -2.73
N SER A 86 -1.73 1.36 -2.44
CA SER A 86 -2.61 0.27 -2.85
C SER A 86 -2.84 0.28 -4.36
N ALA A 87 -2.97 1.46 -4.97
CA ALA A 87 -3.16 1.59 -6.42
C ALA A 87 -1.95 1.04 -7.19
N THR A 88 -0.73 1.39 -6.77
CA THR A 88 0.51 0.87 -7.37
C THR A 88 0.62 -0.66 -7.20
N ALA A 89 0.20 -1.20 -6.05
CA ALA A 89 0.14 -2.64 -5.84
C ALA A 89 -0.86 -3.33 -6.78
N CYS A 90 -2.06 -2.80 -6.93
CA CYS A 90 -3.05 -3.27 -7.91
C CYS A 90 -2.51 -3.24 -9.35
N ASP A 91 -1.87 -2.13 -9.75
CA ASP A 91 -1.31 -1.96 -11.10
C ASP A 91 -0.12 -2.90 -11.40
N TYR A 92 0.47 -3.50 -10.37
CA TYR A 92 1.50 -4.51 -10.48
C TYR A 92 0.92 -5.93 -10.65
N ALA A 93 -0.31 -6.18 -10.22
CA ALA A 93 -0.91 -7.52 -10.25
C ALA A 93 -1.00 -8.15 -11.65
N PRO A 94 -1.42 -7.44 -12.71
CA PRO A 94 -1.44 -8.01 -14.06
C PRO A 94 -0.04 -8.40 -14.54
N HIS A 95 0.97 -7.59 -14.21
CA HIS A 95 2.35 -7.88 -14.55
C HIS A 95 2.83 -9.17 -13.87
N LEU A 96 2.56 -9.32 -12.58
CA LEU A 96 2.90 -10.55 -11.84
C LEU A 96 2.22 -11.78 -12.45
N ALA A 97 0.92 -11.70 -12.73
CA ALA A 97 0.16 -12.81 -13.32
C ALA A 97 0.62 -13.20 -14.74
N MET A 98 1.11 -12.24 -15.53
CA MET A 98 1.67 -12.51 -16.86
C MET A 98 3.01 -13.26 -16.81
N HIS A 99 3.81 -13.03 -15.77
CA HIS A 99 5.15 -13.62 -15.63
C HIS A 99 5.18 -14.87 -14.76
N ASN A 100 4.12 -15.14 -14.00
CA ASN A 100 4.00 -16.33 -13.16
C ASN A 100 2.61 -16.94 -13.30
N ALA A 101 2.52 -18.01 -14.10
CA ALA A 101 1.27 -18.69 -14.41
C ALA A 101 0.64 -19.43 -13.23
N ASP A 102 1.42 -19.70 -12.16
CA ASP A 102 0.95 -20.41 -10.98
C ASP A 102 0.21 -19.49 -10.01
N ILE A 103 0.19 -18.17 -10.24
CA ILE A 103 -0.53 -17.20 -9.41
C ILE A 103 -2.03 -17.35 -9.64
N ALA A 104 -2.76 -17.75 -8.60
CA ALA A 104 -4.20 -17.97 -8.63
C ALA A 104 -4.99 -16.73 -8.20
N ALA A 105 -4.46 -15.98 -7.22
CA ALA A 105 -5.11 -14.79 -6.68
C ALA A 105 -4.07 -13.78 -6.17
N THR A 106 -4.42 -12.50 -6.24
CA THR A 106 -3.61 -11.41 -5.70
C THR A 106 -4.48 -10.39 -5.00
N THR A 107 -3.97 -9.76 -3.96
CA THR A 107 -4.60 -8.62 -3.30
C THR A 107 -3.56 -7.62 -2.83
N PRO A 108 -3.78 -6.31 -3.00
CA PRO A 108 -2.96 -5.31 -2.31
C PRO A 108 -3.13 -5.49 -0.80
N ALA A 109 -2.05 -5.34 -0.05
CA ALA A 109 -2.06 -5.41 1.39
C ALA A 109 -1.11 -4.36 1.96
N ALA A 110 -1.57 -3.62 2.97
CA ALA A 110 -0.73 -2.67 3.67
C ALA A 110 0.40 -3.41 4.41
N LEU A 111 1.62 -2.87 4.35
CA LEU A 111 2.76 -3.35 5.12
C LEU A 111 2.79 -2.58 6.45
N HIS A 112 2.41 -3.28 7.51
CA HIS A 112 2.54 -2.78 8.87
C HIS A 112 4.02 -2.68 9.26
N HIS A 113 4.41 -1.57 9.89
CA HIS A 113 5.80 -1.29 10.19
C HIS A 113 6.30 -2.14 11.37
N PRO A 114 7.48 -2.80 11.29
CA PRO A 114 8.00 -3.64 12.38
C PRO A 114 8.14 -2.95 13.75
N ASP A 115 8.49 -1.67 13.77
CA ASP A 115 8.60 -0.89 15.03
C ASP A 115 7.24 -0.58 15.69
N THR A 116 6.13 -0.84 15.00
CA THR A 116 4.78 -0.67 15.55
C THR A 116 4.26 -2.05 15.92
N THR A 117 3.88 -2.22 17.18
CA THR A 117 3.45 -3.49 17.77
C THR A 117 1.94 -3.55 17.97
N THR A 118 1.26 -2.41 17.93
CA THR A 118 -0.20 -2.32 17.96
C THR A 118 -0.75 -2.48 16.54
N ILE A 119 -1.60 -3.48 16.32
CA ILE A 119 -2.31 -3.65 15.05
C ILE A 119 -3.80 -3.38 15.27
N ASP A 120 -4.33 -2.39 14.56
CA ASP A 120 -5.74 -2.02 14.60
C ASP A 120 -6.61 -3.02 13.82
N THR A 121 -7.85 -3.19 14.27
CA THR A 121 -8.81 -4.08 13.59
C THR A 121 -9.05 -3.74 12.12
N SER A 122 -8.87 -2.48 11.72
CA SER A 122 -8.97 -2.02 10.33
C SER A 122 -7.80 -2.43 9.44
N GLU A 123 -6.67 -2.84 10.03
CA GLU A 123 -5.48 -3.27 9.28
C GLU A 123 -5.57 -4.74 8.82
N TRP A 124 -6.57 -5.48 9.32
CA TRP A 124 -6.83 -6.85 8.91
C TRP A 124 -7.54 -6.89 7.57
N LEU A 125 -6.89 -7.51 6.60
CA LEU A 125 -7.42 -7.77 5.27
C LEU A 125 -8.21 -9.08 5.26
N THR A 126 -9.44 -9.05 4.78
CA THR A 126 -10.24 -10.26 4.57
C THR A 126 -9.79 -10.96 3.29
N ILE A 127 -9.58 -12.27 3.36
CA ILE A 127 -9.21 -13.12 2.22
C ILE A 127 -10.25 -14.24 2.01
N PRO A 128 -10.28 -14.87 0.83
CA PRO A 128 -11.14 -16.03 0.59
C PRO A 128 -10.90 -17.15 1.62
N PRO A 129 -11.95 -17.75 2.22
CA PRO A 129 -11.80 -18.77 3.28
C PRO A 129 -11.06 -20.03 2.84
N ASP A 130 -11.16 -20.42 1.58
CA ASP A 130 -10.42 -21.52 0.99
C ASP A 130 -8.91 -21.25 0.94
N ILE A 131 -8.51 -20.03 0.55
CA ILE A 131 -7.12 -19.58 0.66
C ILE A 131 -6.69 -19.55 2.13
N ALA A 132 -7.49 -18.99 3.03
CA ALA A 132 -7.16 -18.95 4.46
C ALA A 132 -6.98 -20.35 5.06
N ALA A 133 -7.76 -21.34 4.62
CA ALA A 133 -7.67 -22.71 5.10
C ALA A 133 -6.44 -23.46 4.56
N ALA A 134 -6.03 -23.19 3.33
CA ALA A 134 -4.92 -23.91 2.67
C ALA A 134 -3.58 -23.16 2.73
N ALA A 135 -3.59 -21.88 3.07
CA ALA A 135 -2.42 -21.01 3.00
C ALA A 135 -1.22 -21.58 3.76
N HIS A 136 -0.08 -21.60 3.08
CA HIS A 136 1.21 -21.94 3.65
C HIS A 136 2.31 -21.06 3.03
N THR A 137 3.51 -21.18 3.57
CA THR A 137 4.71 -20.52 3.05
C THR A 137 5.72 -21.54 2.55
N GLN A 138 6.65 -21.10 1.71
CA GLN A 138 7.88 -21.82 1.39
C GLN A 138 9.04 -21.18 2.16
N THR A 139 10.16 -21.90 2.30
CA THR A 139 11.37 -21.34 2.89
C THR A 139 11.81 -20.12 2.07
N PRO A 140 11.93 -18.93 2.67
CA PRO A 140 12.31 -17.73 1.93
C PRO A 140 13.69 -17.90 1.32
N ASP A 141 13.82 -17.59 0.03
CA ASP A 141 15.08 -17.57 -0.71
C ASP A 141 15.68 -16.15 -0.83
N THR A 142 15.01 -15.16 -0.21
CA THR A 142 15.36 -13.74 -0.23
C THR A 142 15.97 -13.26 1.08
N THR A 143 16.69 -12.13 1.02
CA THR A 143 17.21 -11.42 2.20
C THR A 143 16.20 -10.50 2.87
N SER A 144 15.05 -10.25 2.25
CA SER A 144 13.95 -9.50 2.87
C SER A 144 12.69 -10.34 2.91
N VAL A 145 12.01 -10.30 4.05
CA VAL A 145 10.82 -11.11 4.33
C VAL A 145 9.70 -10.28 4.92
N GLY A 146 8.47 -10.75 4.76
CA GLY A 146 7.31 -10.29 5.53
C GLY A 146 6.84 -11.36 6.50
N LEU A 147 6.26 -10.95 7.61
CA LEU A 147 5.51 -11.80 8.50
C LEU A 147 4.02 -11.65 8.18
N VAL A 148 3.39 -12.73 7.71
CA VAL A 148 1.93 -12.80 7.57
C VAL A 148 1.38 -13.42 8.85
N LEU A 149 0.53 -12.67 9.54
CA LEU A 149 -0.29 -13.17 10.64
C LEU A 149 -1.65 -13.55 10.06
N LEU A 150 -2.00 -14.83 10.14
CA LEU A 150 -3.20 -15.39 9.53
C LEU A 150 -4.16 -15.90 10.60
N ASP A 151 -5.32 -15.25 10.71
CA ASP A 151 -6.48 -15.76 11.46
C ASP A 151 -7.30 -16.65 10.51
N ARG A 152 -7.12 -17.97 10.64
CA ARG A 152 -7.85 -18.94 9.80
C ARG A 152 -9.34 -18.99 10.09
N ASP A 153 -9.74 -18.75 11.33
CA ASP A 153 -11.14 -18.82 11.75
C ASP A 153 -11.95 -17.67 11.15
N ARG A 154 -11.34 -16.49 11.03
CA ARG A 154 -11.97 -15.29 10.44
C ARG A 154 -11.64 -15.08 8.97
N ALA A 155 -10.73 -15.88 8.41
CA ALA A 155 -10.17 -15.70 7.07
C ALA A 155 -9.60 -14.27 6.88
N GLN A 156 -8.78 -13.83 7.83
CA GLN A 156 -8.18 -12.51 7.83
C GLN A 156 -6.66 -12.59 7.98
N ILE A 157 -5.98 -11.62 7.39
CA ILE A 157 -4.53 -11.50 7.47
C ILE A 157 -4.10 -10.08 7.80
N VAL A 158 -2.93 -9.95 8.41
CA VAL A 158 -2.17 -8.71 8.43
C VAL A 158 -0.71 -9.02 8.11
N ILE A 159 -0.02 -8.08 7.48
CA ILE A 159 1.34 -8.26 6.99
C ILE A 159 2.24 -7.25 7.68
N VAL A 160 3.27 -7.74 8.35
CA VAL A 160 4.29 -6.92 9.02
C VAL A 160 5.60 -7.05 8.26
N GLY A 161 6.26 -5.93 8.01
CA GLY A 161 7.55 -5.92 7.31
C GLY A 161 7.81 -4.62 6.56
N PRO A 162 8.92 -4.54 5.81
CA PRO A 162 9.91 -5.60 5.60
C PRO A 162 10.78 -5.88 6.84
N PHE A 163 11.15 -7.15 7.04
CA PHE A 163 12.21 -7.55 7.98
C PHE A 163 13.50 -7.88 7.23
N PRO A 164 14.68 -7.69 7.86
CA PRO A 164 15.97 -8.02 7.27
C PRO A 164 16.36 -9.50 7.40
N SER A 165 15.62 -10.30 8.19
CA SER A 165 15.81 -11.75 8.27
C SER A 165 14.53 -12.49 8.71
N PRO A 166 14.42 -13.81 8.42
CA PRO A 166 13.37 -14.67 8.96
C PRO A 166 13.31 -14.69 10.49
N ASP A 167 14.47 -14.63 11.16
CA ASP A 167 14.55 -14.69 12.62
C ASP A 167 13.97 -13.43 13.25
N ASP A 168 14.25 -12.25 12.68
CA ASP A 168 13.69 -10.97 13.14
C ASP A 168 12.16 -10.95 12.97
N ALA A 169 11.67 -11.47 11.84
CA ALA A 169 10.24 -11.61 11.59
C ALA A 169 9.58 -12.55 12.61
N GLN A 170 10.21 -13.67 12.94
CA GLN A 170 9.69 -14.61 13.93
C GLN A 170 9.72 -14.07 15.35
N ALA A 171 10.72 -13.26 15.69
CA ALA A 171 10.85 -12.62 17.00
C ALA A 171 9.82 -11.49 17.24
N TRP A 172 9.32 -10.86 16.18
CA TRP A 172 8.34 -9.77 16.29
C TRP A 172 7.03 -10.25 16.92
N GLN A 173 6.50 -9.53 17.91
CA GLN A 173 5.21 -9.84 18.52
C GLN A 173 4.37 -8.57 18.68
N PRO A 174 3.04 -8.66 18.51
CA PRO A 174 2.17 -7.53 18.76
C PRO A 174 2.06 -7.24 20.26
N ASP A 175 1.86 -5.97 20.61
CA ASP A 175 1.61 -5.50 21.96
C ASP A 175 0.14 -5.74 22.30
N THR A 176 -0.28 -6.99 22.54
CA THR A 176 -1.61 -7.20 23.14
C THR A 176 -1.81 -8.59 23.74
N ASP A 177 -2.25 -8.60 24.99
CA ASP A 177 -2.94 -9.72 25.60
C ASP A 177 -4.27 -9.99 24.84
N GLY A 178 -4.56 -11.25 24.54
CA GLY A 178 -5.88 -11.68 24.04
C GLY A 178 -6.08 -11.66 22.52
N TRP A 179 -5.01 -11.66 21.73
CA TRP A 179 -5.11 -11.89 20.30
C TRP A 179 -5.75 -13.26 19.99
N PRO A 180 -6.54 -13.36 18.90
CA PRO A 180 -6.93 -14.66 18.41
C PRO A 180 -5.68 -15.48 18.07
N PRO A 181 -5.75 -16.82 18.18
CA PRO A 181 -4.66 -17.67 17.72
C PRO A 181 -4.44 -17.41 16.22
N VAL A 182 -3.25 -16.95 15.87
CA VAL A 182 -2.87 -16.63 14.49
C VAL A 182 -1.72 -17.54 14.07
N ASP A 183 -1.80 -18.03 12.84
CA ASP A 183 -0.67 -18.65 12.18
C ASP A 183 0.36 -17.58 11.80
N ARG A 184 1.63 -17.90 11.99
CA ARG A 184 2.74 -17.00 11.72
C ARG A 184 3.55 -17.52 10.55
N LEU A 185 3.36 -16.92 9.39
CA LEU A 185 3.98 -17.35 8.14
C LEU A 185 5.04 -16.32 7.72
N THR A 186 6.32 -16.70 7.79
CA THR A 186 7.38 -15.91 7.18
C THR A 186 7.39 -16.16 5.68
N VAL A 187 7.20 -15.12 4.89
CA VAL A 187 7.10 -15.19 3.43
C VAL A 187 8.20 -14.34 2.81
N ALA A 188 8.74 -14.79 1.68
CA ALA A 188 9.69 -13.99 0.90
C ALA A 188 9.02 -12.69 0.43
N LEU A 189 9.73 -11.57 0.59
CA LEU A 189 9.35 -10.29 0.02
C LEU A 189 10.24 -10.02 -1.20
N HIS A 190 9.66 -10.23 -2.38
CA HIS A 190 10.33 -10.01 -3.65
C HIS A 190 10.24 -8.54 -4.05
N PRO A 191 11.34 -7.92 -4.49
CA PRO A 191 11.27 -6.58 -5.06
C PRO A 191 10.39 -6.61 -6.33
N PRO A 192 9.61 -5.56 -6.59
CA PRO A 192 8.83 -5.49 -7.82
C PRO A 192 9.77 -5.53 -9.03
N THR A 193 9.50 -6.41 -9.98
CA THR A 193 10.27 -6.49 -11.23
C THR A 193 9.92 -5.26 -12.07
N PRO A 194 10.91 -4.57 -12.68
CA PRO A 194 10.61 -3.43 -13.54
C PRO A 194 9.70 -3.87 -14.69
N LYS A 195 8.66 -3.08 -14.98
CA LYS A 195 7.86 -3.23 -16.20
C LYS A 195 8.84 -3.09 -17.37
N GLY A 196 9.05 -4.14 -18.15
CA GLY A 196 9.89 -4.05 -19.35
C GLY A 196 9.31 -3.02 -20.30
N ASP A 197 10.15 -2.09 -20.78
CA ASP A 197 9.83 -1.12 -21.83
C ASP A 197 9.49 -1.80 -23.17
#